data_AF-V9LF73-F1
#
_entry.id   AF-V9LF73-F1
#
_cell.length_a   1.000
_cell.length_b   1.000
_cell.length_c   1.000
_cell.angle_alpha   90.00
_cell.angle_beta   90.00
_cell.angle_gamma   90.00
#
_symmetry.space_group_name_H-M   'P 1'
#
loop_
_entity.id
_entity.type
_entity.pdbx_description
1 polymer ?
#
loop_
_entity_poly.entity_id
_entity_poly.type
_entity_poly.pdbx_seq_one_letter_code
_entity_poly.pdbx_strand_id
1 'polypeptide(L)'
;LDTFIQPCRSMCTAVRNSCLQVLTCHGHSWPEALDCDRFPADEDTCLTSISKETPTYRKFFPKPICQGCPVTEELSAHKRVLQTFCQNNFAVKVKLAKRKSASGDSELEIDGRVEMISSGSLFPFGTHTIIQQWLLINTNCAHKMMRGNRVVQYVLIGDVQDSNIIVNKVYLWHRKDTQLMLAARKWKQHKC
;
A
#
# COMPACT_ATOMS: atom_id res chain seq x y z
N LEU A 1 28.23 12.23 30.23
CA LEU A 1 28.17 12.78 28.86
C LEU A 1 27.94 11.60 27.94
N ASP A 2 26.78 11.52 27.30
CA ASP A 2 26.54 10.52 26.27
C ASP A 2 27.38 10.88 25.04
N THR A 3 28.33 10.03 24.69
CA THR A 3 29.10 10.16 23.46
C THR A 3 28.17 9.92 22.27
N PHE A 4 28.20 10.80 21.27
CA PHE A 4 27.38 10.65 20.08
C PHE A 4 27.94 9.51 19.20
N ILE A 5 27.26 8.36 19.19
CA ILE A 5 27.62 7.19 18.39
C ILE A 5 26.78 7.20 17.11
N GLN A 6 27.44 7.13 15.95
CA GLN A 6 26.77 7.13 14.65
C GLN A 6 26.31 5.73 14.24
N PRO A 7 25.31 5.62 13.34
CA PRO A 7 24.98 4.35 12.71
C PRO A 7 26.11 3.87 11.79
N CYS A 8 26.28 2.56 11.66
CA CYS A 8 27.27 2.00 10.74
C CYS A 8 26.85 2.14 9.27
N ARG A 9 27.84 2.20 8.37
CA ARG A 9 27.63 2.19 6.91
C ARG A 9 26.82 0.99 6.43
N SER A 10 27.03 -0.19 7.04
CA SER A 10 26.27 -1.41 6.72
C SER A 10 24.78 -1.22 6.99
N MET A 11 24.42 -0.65 8.14
CA MET A 11 23.03 -0.34 8.49
C MET A 11 22.42 0.72 7.56
N CYS A 12 23.14 1.82 7.28
CA CYS A 12 22.68 2.81 6.31
C CYS A 12 22.37 2.19 4.94
N THR A 13 23.27 1.35 4.44
CA THR A 13 23.12 0.72 3.12
C THR A 13 21.91 -0.22 3.08
N ALA A 14 21.66 -0.98 4.14
CA ALA A 14 20.48 -1.85 4.24
C ALA A 14 19.17 -1.03 4.21
N VAL A 15 19.11 0.06 4.97
CA VAL A 15 17.95 0.98 4.99
C VAL A 15 17.77 1.66 3.64
N ARG A 16 18.86 2.18 3.03
CA ARG A 16 18.85 2.77 1.70
C ARG A 16 18.27 1.82 0.66
N ASN A 17 18.76 0.59 0.62
CA ASN A 17 18.29 -0.41 -0.35
C ASN A 17 16.80 -0.78 -0.18
N SER A 18 16.28 -0.69 1.05
CA SER A 18 14.88 -1.03 1.34
C SER A 18 13.93 0.15 1.12
N CYS A 19 14.35 1.37 1.47
CA CYS A 19 13.49 2.56 1.50
C CYS A 19 13.65 3.47 0.29
N LEU A 20 14.76 3.38 -0.46
CA LEU A 20 14.99 4.23 -1.63
C LEU A 20 13.83 4.13 -2.64
N GLN A 21 13.29 2.93 -2.84
CA GLN A 21 12.18 2.72 -3.77
C GLN A 21 10.89 3.46 -3.33
N VAL A 22 10.64 3.62 -2.03
CA VAL A 22 9.52 4.45 -1.55
C VAL A 22 9.77 5.92 -1.84
N LEU A 23 10.98 6.40 -1.57
CA LEU A 23 11.36 7.79 -1.84
C LEU A 23 11.19 8.12 -3.33
N THR A 24 11.62 7.23 -4.22
CA THR A 24 11.46 7.43 -5.65
C THR A 24 10.00 7.41 -6.10
N CYS A 25 9.12 6.60 -5.47
CA CYS A 25 7.67 6.68 -5.72
C CYS A 25 7.10 8.07 -5.43
N HIS A 26 7.67 8.76 -4.43
CA HIS A 26 7.28 10.11 -4.03
C HIS A 26 8.04 11.19 -4.80
N GLY A 27 8.93 10.82 -5.73
CA GLY A 27 9.74 11.75 -6.52
C GLY A 27 10.96 12.31 -5.78
N HIS A 28 11.34 11.70 -4.66
CA HIS A 28 12.51 12.08 -3.88
C HIS A 28 13.70 11.15 -4.16
N SER A 29 14.90 11.72 -4.13
CA SER A 29 16.15 10.96 -4.13
C SER A 29 16.59 10.65 -2.70
N TRP A 30 17.58 9.76 -2.56
CA TRP A 30 18.28 9.60 -1.29
C TRP A 30 18.97 10.91 -0.91
N PRO A 31 18.74 11.45 0.31
CA PRO A 31 19.29 12.75 0.67
C PRO A 31 20.80 12.65 0.96
N GLU A 32 21.55 13.66 0.56
CA GLU A 32 23.01 13.77 0.79
C GLU A 32 23.37 13.75 2.29
N ALA A 33 22.46 14.25 3.14
CA ALA A 33 22.59 14.16 4.59
C ALA A 33 22.68 12.71 5.11
N LEU A 34 22.10 11.75 4.39
CA LEU A 34 22.10 10.33 4.73
C LEU A 34 23.01 9.51 3.80
N ASP A 35 23.93 10.14 3.07
CA ASP A 35 24.84 9.39 2.21
C ASP A 35 25.67 8.39 3.04
N CYS A 36 25.65 7.13 2.62
CA CYS A 36 26.18 6.05 3.44
C CYS A 36 27.70 6.10 3.60
N ASP A 37 28.39 6.76 2.67
CA ASP A 37 29.84 6.95 2.74
C ASP A 37 30.26 7.88 3.89
N ARG A 38 29.33 8.68 4.43
CA ARG A 38 29.54 9.55 5.60
C ARG A 38 29.55 8.80 6.93
N PHE A 39 29.10 7.55 6.94
CA PHE A 39 29.05 6.73 8.14
C PHE A 39 30.29 5.83 8.27
N PRO A 40 30.72 5.53 9.51
CA PRO A 40 31.86 4.66 9.77
C PRO A 40 31.61 3.24 9.24
N ALA A 41 32.66 2.64 8.67
CA ALA A 41 32.65 1.25 8.20
C ALA A 41 33.05 0.25 9.30
N ASP A 42 33.71 0.72 10.35
CA ASP A 42 34.17 -0.10 11.47
C ASP A 42 33.03 -0.38 12.46
N GLU A 43 32.56 -1.63 12.45
CA GLU A 43 31.37 -2.08 13.20
C GLU A 43 31.56 -2.06 14.72
N ASP A 44 32.80 -1.95 15.24
CA ASP A 44 33.08 -1.91 16.68
C ASP A 44 32.94 -0.49 17.28
N THR A 45 32.76 0.53 16.44
CA THR A 45 32.69 1.94 16.84
C THR A 45 31.34 2.60 16.57
N CYS A 46 30.39 1.86 16.01
CA CYS A 46 29.11 2.39 15.54
C CYS A 46 27.92 1.49 15.88
N LEU A 47 26.72 2.03 15.71
CA LEU A 47 25.48 1.30 15.96
C LEU A 47 25.17 0.39 14.77
N THR A 48 25.28 -0.92 14.98
CA THR A 48 24.86 -1.98 14.05
C THR A 48 23.43 -2.45 14.35
N SER A 49 22.85 -3.21 13.43
CA SER A 49 21.57 -3.87 13.67
C SER A 49 21.73 -5.05 14.64
N ILE A 50 20.92 -5.09 15.71
CA ILE A 50 20.90 -6.17 16.72
C ILE A 50 20.58 -7.54 16.11
N SER A 51 19.92 -7.56 14.95
CA SER A 51 19.59 -8.78 14.22
C SER A 51 20.46 -8.88 12.98
N LYS A 52 21.39 -9.85 12.93
CA LYS A 52 21.75 -10.45 11.64
C LYS A 52 20.44 -10.95 11.07
N GLU A 53 19.93 -10.28 10.04
CA GLU A 53 18.56 -10.47 9.55
C GLU A 53 18.31 -11.96 9.37
N THR A 54 17.41 -12.51 10.19
CA THR A 54 16.89 -13.83 9.86
C THR A 54 16.18 -13.67 8.51
N PRO A 55 16.52 -14.49 7.50
CA PRO A 55 15.99 -14.37 6.14
C PRO A 55 14.46 -14.52 6.07
N THR A 56 13.82 -14.89 7.18
CA THR A 56 12.38 -14.84 7.39
C THR A 56 11.82 -13.42 7.37
N TYR A 57 12.42 -12.40 8.01
CA TYR A 57 11.81 -11.05 8.05
C TYR A 57 11.93 -10.29 6.72
N ARG A 58 13.03 -10.46 5.97
CA ARG A 58 13.17 -9.90 4.61
C ARG A 58 12.13 -10.45 3.62
N LYS A 59 11.60 -11.65 3.84
CA LYS A 59 10.50 -12.21 3.02
C LYS A 59 9.14 -11.57 3.30
N PHE A 60 8.95 -10.90 4.43
CA PHE A 60 7.66 -10.32 4.82
C PHE A 60 7.47 -8.87 4.36
N PHE A 61 8.54 -8.15 4.02
CA PHE A 61 8.46 -6.80 3.49
C PHE A 61 8.92 -6.78 2.03
N PRO A 62 8.01 -7.07 1.09
CA PRO A 62 8.34 -7.04 -0.32
C PRO A 62 8.74 -5.61 -0.73
N LYS A 63 9.58 -5.52 -1.78
CA LYS A 63 10.04 -4.23 -2.29
C LYS A 63 8.82 -3.42 -2.73
N PRO A 64 8.64 -2.19 -2.26
CA PRO A 64 7.46 -1.39 -2.59
C PRO A 64 7.41 -1.15 -4.10
N ILE A 65 6.24 -1.32 -4.71
CA ILE A 65 6.04 -1.07 -6.14
C ILE A 65 5.30 0.25 -6.30
N CYS A 66 5.93 1.21 -6.98
CA CYS A 66 5.24 2.42 -7.39
C CYS A 66 4.28 2.09 -8.52
N GLN A 67 3.05 2.57 -8.41
CA GLN A 67 2.02 2.33 -9.39
C GLN A 67 1.35 3.63 -9.81
N GLY A 68 1.07 3.74 -11.11
CA GLY A 68 0.16 4.76 -11.61
C GLY A 68 -1.26 4.56 -11.04
N CYS A 69 -2.02 5.65 -10.93
CA CYS A 69 -3.37 5.57 -10.41
C CYS A 69 -4.34 5.07 -11.49
N PRO A 70 -5.02 3.93 -11.30
CA PRO A 70 -6.08 3.51 -12.22
C PRO A 70 -7.24 4.50 -12.20
N VAL A 71 -7.98 4.57 -13.31
CA VAL A 71 -9.16 5.44 -13.42
C VAL A 71 -10.22 4.96 -12.44
N THR A 72 -10.79 5.89 -11.67
CA THR A 72 -11.93 5.62 -10.79
C THR A 72 -13.21 5.53 -11.63
N GLU A 73 -13.79 4.33 -11.72
CA GLU A 73 -15.04 4.10 -12.44
C GLU A 73 -16.25 4.28 -11.49
N GLU A 74 -17.24 5.09 -11.89
CA GLU A 74 -18.43 5.37 -11.08
C GLU A 74 -19.64 4.50 -11.45
N LEU A 75 -19.78 4.16 -12.73
CA LEU A 75 -20.89 3.37 -13.25
C LEU A 75 -20.34 2.34 -14.23
N SER A 76 -20.58 1.08 -13.94
CA SER A 76 -20.20 -0.01 -14.84
C SER A 76 -21.26 -1.09 -14.81
N ALA A 77 -21.52 -1.71 -15.97
CA ALA A 77 -22.48 -2.80 -16.07
C ALA A 77 -22.01 -3.99 -15.20
N HIS A 78 -22.91 -4.62 -14.46
CA HIS A 78 -22.55 -5.71 -13.53
C HIS A 78 -21.80 -6.86 -14.23
N LYS A 79 -22.07 -7.15 -15.50
CA LYS A 79 -21.31 -8.15 -16.30
C LYS A 79 -19.84 -7.78 -16.44
N ARG A 80 -19.52 -6.51 -16.71
CA ARG A 80 -18.13 -6.02 -16.82
C ARG A 80 -17.43 -6.08 -15.48
N VAL A 81 -18.14 -5.74 -14.40
CA VAL A 81 -17.60 -5.84 -13.03
C VAL A 81 -17.28 -7.28 -12.67
N LEU A 82 -18.20 -8.23 -12.94
CA LEU A 82 -17.95 -9.66 -12.71
C LEU A 82 -16.78 -10.19 -13.54
N GLN A 83 -16.69 -9.80 -14.81
CA GLN A 83 -15.54 -10.15 -15.66
C GLN A 83 -14.23 -9.58 -15.08
N THR A 84 -14.27 -8.35 -14.55
CA THR A 84 -13.10 -7.75 -13.88
C THR A 84 -12.72 -8.57 -12.66
N PHE A 85 -13.68 -9.01 -11.83
CA PHE A 85 -13.39 -9.89 -10.70
C PHE A 85 -12.77 -11.22 -11.14
N CYS A 86 -13.20 -11.80 -12.26
CA CYS A 86 -12.60 -13.03 -12.80
C CYS A 86 -11.16 -12.85 -13.29
N GLN A 87 -10.84 -11.67 -13.82
CA GLN A 87 -9.53 -11.38 -14.42
C GLN A 87 -8.47 -10.92 -13.42
N ASN A 88 -8.83 -10.78 -12.14
CA ASN A 88 -7.95 -10.25 -11.10
C ASN A 88 -7.94 -11.19 -9.90
N ASN A 89 -6.84 -11.22 -9.18
CA ASN A 89 -6.69 -12.09 -8.01
C ASN A 89 -7.65 -11.71 -6.87
N PHE A 90 -7.76 -10.42 -6.52
CA PHE A 90 -8.55 -9.98 -5.38
C PHE A 90 -9.49 -8.82 -5.70
N ALA A 91 -10.53 -8.70 -4.87
CA ALA A 91 -11.44 -7.56 -4.84
C ALA A 91 -11.81 -7.24 -3.39
N VAL A 92 -11.51 -6.04 -2.94
CA VAL A 92 -11.74 -5.60 -1.56
C VAL A 92 -12.47 -4.28 -1.53
N LYS A 93 -13.39 -4.14 -0.58
CA LYS A 93 -14.09 -2.90 -0.31
C LYS A 93 -13.45 -2.21 0.89
N VAL A 94 -13.06 -0.96 0.69
CA VAL A 94 -12.41 -0.12 1.69
C VAL A 94 -13.22 1.15 1.92
N LYS A 95 -13.12 1.68 3.13
CA LYS A 95 -13.70 2.96 3.51
C LYS A 95 -12.53 3.89 3.79
N LEU A 96 -12.42 4.98 3.04
CA LEU A 96 -11.29 5.90 3.11
C LEU A 96 -11.73 7.19 3.78
N ALA A 97 -10.96 7.64 4.77
CA ALA A 97 -11.17 8.88 5.49
C ALA A 97 -9.90 9.74 5.49
N LYS A 98 -10.09 11.06 5.46
CA LYS A 98 -9.02 12.04 5.62
C LYS A 98 -8.87 12.34 7.10
N ARG A 99 -7.73 11.99 7.71
CA ARG A 99 -7.39 12.42 9.07
C ARG A 99 -6.36 13.54 9.01
N LYS A 100 -6.42 14.47 9.96
CA LYS A 100 -5.33 15.41 10.17
C LYS A 100 -4.32 14.75 11.08
N SER A 101 -3.07 14.68 10.62
CA SER A 101 -1.94 14.28 11.46
C SER A 101 -1.59 15.40 12.44
N ALA A 102 -0.78 15.07 13.45
CA ALA A 102 -0.25 16.03 14.41
C ALA A 102 0.58 17.15 13.75
N SER A 103 1.17 16.88 12.57
CA SER A 103 1.87 17.87 11.75
C SER A 103 0.96 18.85 11.01
N GLY A 104 -0.37 18.65 11.06
CA GLY A 104 -1.34 19.41 10.28
C GLY A 104 -1.53 18.89 8.85
N ASP A 105 -0.69 17.95 8.41
CA ASP A 105 -0.84 17.28 7.12
C ASP A 105 -2.08 16.39 7.11
N SER A 106 -2.69 16.28 5.94
CA SER A 106 -3.84 15.41 5.77
C SER A 106 -3.40 14.02 5.33
N GLU A 107 -3.54 13.06 6.23
CA GLU A 107 -3.20 11.67 5.99
C GLU A 107 -4.44 10.86 5.58
N LEU A 108 -4.25 9.95 4.63
CA LEU A 108 -5.29 9.01 4.21
C LEU A 108 -5.22 7.75 5.06
N GLU A 109 -6.35 7.38 5.65
CA GLU A 109 -6.46 6.18 6.44
C GLU A 109 -7.68 5.36 6.03
N ILE A 110 -7.56 4.04 6.14
CA ILE A 110 -8.70 3.14 6.08
C ILE A 110 -9.51 3.28 7.38
N ASP A 111 -10.77 3.69 7.24
CA ASP A 111 -11.71 3.84 8.35
C ASP A 111 -12.44 2.51 8.62
N GLY A 112 -11.90 1.73 9.54
CA GLY A 112 -12.46 0.45 9.98
C GLY A 112 -11.89 -0.75 9.24
N ARG A 113 -12.69 -1.82 9.09
CA ARG A 113 -12.23 -3.08 8.49
C ARG A 113 -12.32 -3.06 6.96
N VAL A 114 -11.39 -3.76 6.32
CA VAL A 114 -11.47 -4.07 4.89
C VAL A 114 -12.46 -5.21 4.67
N GLU A 115 -13.48 -5.00 3.84
CA GLU A 115 -14.47 -6.01 3.48
C GLU A 115 -13.98 -6.79 2.25
N MET A 116 -13.74 -8.10 2.40
CA MET A 116 -13.33 -8.96 1.29
C MET A 116 -14.54 -9.29 0.40
N ILE A 117 -14.46 -8.98 -0.91
CA ILE A 117 -15.43 -9.43 -1.91
C ILE A 117 -14.91 -10.70 -2.58
N SER A 118 -13.67 -10.64 -3.08
CA SER A 118 -12.90 -11.78 -3.58
C SER A 118 -11.57 -11.83 -2.85
N SER A 119 -11.29 -12.93 -2.16
CA SER A 119 -10.03 -13.08 -1.42
C SER A 119 -8.86 -13.50 -2.29
N GLY A 120 -9.09 -14.30 -3.35
CA GLY A 120 -8.00 -14.85 -4.15
C GLY A 120 -6.88 -15.41 -3.28
N SER A 121 -5.68 -14.88 -3.49
CA SER A 121 -4.46 -15.22 -2.73
C SER A 121 -4.15 -14.22 -1.60
N LEU A 122 -5.00 -13.21 -1.35
CA LEU A 122 -4.83 -12.28 -0.23
C LEU A 122 -5.19 -12.95 1.10
N PHE A 123 -4.28 -12.86 2.06
CA PHE A 123 -4.49 -13.32 3.44
C PHE A 123 -5.41 -12.36 4.20
N PRO A 124 -6.57 -12.82 4.72
CA PRO A 124 -7.57 -11.94 5.34
C PRO A 124 -7.06 -11.07 6.51
N PHE A 125 -6.15 -11.61 7.32
CA PHE A 125 -5.63 -10.94 8.51
C PHE A 125 -4.61 -9.84 8.19
N GLY A 126 -3.95 -9.91 7.02
CA GLY A 126 -2.94 -8.94 6.59
C GLY A 126 -3.46 -7.89 5.60
N THR A 127 -4.65 -8.09 5.02
CA THR A 127 -5.16 -7.23 3.94
C THR A 127 -5.23 -5.76 4.31
N HIS A 128 -5.65 -5.43 5.54
CA HIS A 128 -5.71 -4.04 5.98
C HIS A 128 -4.34 -3.37 5.89
N THR A 129 -3.32 -4.00 6.46
CA THR A 129 -1.94 -3.49 6.46
C THR A 129 -1.39 -3.35 5.04
N ILE A 130 -1.61 -4.35 4.19
CA ILE A 130 -1.13 -4.34 2.80
C ILE A 130 -1.79 -3.21 1.99
N ILE A 131 -3.11 -3.02 2.12
CA ILE A 131 -3.82 -1.96 1.40
C ILE A 131 -3.44 -0.58 1.94
N GLN A 132 -3.30 -0.43 3.26
CA GLN A 132 -2.84 0.82 3.87
C GLN A 132 -1.43 1.18 3.37
N GLN A 133 -0.53 0.20 3.33
CA GLN A 133 0.83 0.39 2.81
C GLN A 133 0.82 0.80 1.33
N TRP A 134 -0.02 0.18 0.49
CA TRP A 134 -0.16 0.57 -0.90
C TRP A 134 -0.63 2.02 -1.06
N LEU A 135 -1.56 2.49 -0.22
CA LEU A 135 -2.03 3.88 -0.22
C LEU A 135 -0.93 4.86 0.19
N LEU A 136 -0.11 4.51 1.19
CA LEU A 136 1.02 5.32 1.65
C LEU A 136 2.18 5.38 0.64
N ILE A 137 2.39 4.31 -0.13
CA ILE A 137 3.38 4.31 -1.22
C ILE A 137 2.84 5.13 -2.40
N ASN A 138 1.57 4.96 -2.74
CA ASN A 138 0.94 5.58 -3.92
C ASN A 138 0.11 6.83 -3.53
N THR A 139 0.75 7.79 -2.84
CA THR A 139 0.12 9.00 -2.31
C THR A 139 -0.62 9.81 -3.37
N ASN A 140 -0.03 9.94 -4.56
CA ASN A 140 -0.68 10.61 -5.70
C ASN A 140 -2.02 9.97 -6.09
N CYS A 141 -2.13 8.63 -6.01
CA CYS A 141 -3.39 7.95 -6.28
C CYS A 141 -4.37 8.09 -5.13
N ALA A 142 -3.89 7.88 -3.90
CA ALA A 142 -4.65 8.12 -2.68
C ALA A 142 -5.30 9.52 -2.66
N HIS A 143 -4.54 10.57 -3.00
CA HIS A 143 -5.07 11.94 -3.09
C HIS A 143 -6.13 12.10 -4.18
N LYS A 144 -5.97 11.49 -5.36
CA LYS A 144 -6.98 11.51 -6.43
C LYS A 144 -8.28 10.80 -6.05
N MET A 145 -8.18 9.74 -5.24
CA MET A 145 -9.33 9.04 -4.70
C MET A 145 -10.06 9.84 -3.61
N MET A 146 -9.47 10.89 -3.06
CA MET A 146 -10.11 11.71 -2.03
C MET A 146 -10.92 12.85 -2.63
N ARG A 147 -12.25 12.74 -2.55
CA ARG A 147 -13.19 13.80 -2.90
C ARG A 147 -13.62 14.57 -1.66
N GLY A 148 -12.80 15.53 -1.24
CA GLY A 148 -13.07 16.41 -0.09
C GLY A 148 -12.83 15.75 1.27
N ASN A 149 -13.57 16.19 2.30
CA ASN A 149 -13.44 15.71 3.69
C ASN A 149 -14.42 14.58 4.06
N ARG A 150 -15.17 14.05 3.09
CA ARG A 150 -16.15 13.01 3.36
C ARG A 150 -15.50 11.65 3.36
N VAL A 151 -16.01 10.76 4.19
CA VAL A 151 -15.63 9.35 4.15
C VAL A 151 -16.26 8.71 2.91
N VAL A 152 -15.44 8.10 2.06
CA VAL A 152 -15.87 7.52 0.79
C VAL A 152 -15.54 6.04 0.75
N GLN A 153 -16.41 5.23 0.15
CA GLN A 153 -16.20 3.80 -0.01
C GLN A 153 -15.73 3.49 -1.43
N TYR A 154 -14.75 2.61 -1.55
CA TYR A 154 -14.18 2.16 -2.82
C TYR A 154 -14.09 0.64 -2.87
N VAL A 155 -14.18 0.08 -4.07
CA VAL A 155 -13.79 -1.30 -4.35
C VAL A 155 -12.49 -1.27 -5.13
N LEU A 156 -11.44 -1.82 -4.52
CA LEU A 156 -10.12 -1.99 -5.12
C LEU A 156 -10.03 -3.42 -5.65
N ILE A 157 -9.63 -3.56 -6.90
CA ILE A 157 -9.48 -4.85 -7.56
C ILE A 157 -8.07 -4.91 -8.15
N GLY A 158 -7.41 -6.04 -7.96
CA GLY A 158 -6.01 -6.14 -8.35
C GLY A 158 -5.43 -7.54 -8.25
N ASP A 159 -4.12 -7.60 -8.45
CA ASP A 159 -3.33 -8.81 -8.42
C ASP A 159 -2.30 -8.79 -7.30
N VAL A 160 -1.89 -9.98 -6.88
CA VAL A 160 -0.77 -10.17 -5.94
C VAL A 160 0.45 -10.61 -6.76
N GLN A 161 1.55 -9.85 -6.67
CA GLN A 161 2.83 -10.15 -7.33
C GLN A 161 3.95 -10.07 -6.31
N ASP A 162 4.67 -11.18 -6.09
CA ASP A 162 5.82 -11.24 -5.17
C ASP A 162 5.53 -10.63 -3.79
N SER A 163 4.38 -10.98 -3.21
CA SER A 163 3.85 -10.46 -1.94
C SER A 163 3.42 -8.98 -1.93
N ASN A 164 3.65 -8.23 -3.02
CA ASN A 164 3.05 -6.93 -3.24
C ASN A 164 1.66 -7.06 -3.87
N ILE A 165 0.88 -5.99 -3.78
CA ILE A 165 -0.36 -5.84 -4.53
C ILE A 165 -0.22 -4.81 -5.64
N ILE A 166 -0.92 -5.04 -6.74
CA ILE A 166 -1.09 -4.10 -7.84
C ILE A 166 -2.58 -3.88 -8.03
N VAL A 167 -3.05 -2.63 -7.84
CA VAL A 167 -4.47 -2.29 -7.95
C VAL A 167 -4.80 -1.92 -9.39
N ASN A 168 -5.39 -2.84 -10.14
CA ASN A 168 -5.68 -2.62 -11.56
C ASN A 168 -6.94 -1.77 -11.81
N LYS A 169 -7.94 -1.86 -10.91
CA LYS A 169 -9.23 -1.17 -11.05
C LYS A 169 -9.73 -0.63 -9.72
N VAL A 170 -10.35 0.54 -9.78
CA VAL A 170 -10.96 1.22 -8.63
C VAL A 170 -12.37 1.62 -9.00
N TYR A 171 -13.35 1.14 -8.23
CA TYR A 171 -14.75 1.52 -8.37
C TYR A 171 -15.21 2.34 -7.17
N LEU A 172 -15.95 3.43 -7.43
CA LEU A 172 -16.60 4.20 -6.38
C LEU A 172 -17.82 3.42 -5.86
N TRP A 173 -17.84 3.09 -4.57
CA TRP A 173 -18.98 2.38 -3.97
C TRP A 173 -20.05 3.37 -3.51
N HIS A 174 -21.06 3.58 -4.34
CA HIS A 174 -22.20 4.45 -4.02
C HIS A 174 -23.42 3.62 -3.58
N ARG A 175 -24.17 4.08 -2.56
CA ARG A 175 -25.39 3.38 -2.10
C ARG A 175 -26.48 3.25 -3.17
N LYS A 176 -26.50 4.18 -4.14
CA LYS A 176 -27.43 4.13 -5.29
C LYS A 176 -26.91 3.30 -6.47
N ASP A 177 -25.65 2.86 -6.45
CA ASP A 177 -25.11 2.02 -7.53
C ASP A 177 -25.59 0.57 -7.34
N THR A 178 -26.68 0.25 -8.05
CA THR A 178 -27.28 -1.08 -8.04
C THR A 178 -26.43 -2.11 -8.79
N GLN A 179 -25.60 -1.71 -9.75
CA GLN A 179 -24.84 -2.63 -10.59
C GLN A 179 -23.64 -3.22 -9.84
N LEU A 180 -22.86 -2.37 -9.16
CA LEU A 180 -21.72 -2.82 -8.37
C LEU A 180 -22.16 -3.68 -7.17
N MET A 181 -23.25 -3.29 -6.50
CA MET A 181 -23.85 -4.09 -5.44
C MET A 181 -24.37 -5.45 -5.95
N LEU A 182 -25.01 -5.47 -7.12
CA LEU A 182 -25.48 -6.71 -7.75
C LEU A 182 -24.32 -7.62 -8.11
N ALA A 183 -23.23 -7.08 -8.68
CA ALA A 183 -22.03 -7.85 -9.00
C ALA A 183 -21.40 -8.45 -7.75
N ALA A 184 -21.19 -7.67 -6.69
CA ALA A 184 -20.63 -8.15 -5.43
C ALA A 184 -21.48 -9.24 -4.76
N ARG A 185 -22.82 -9.15 -4.87
CA ARG A 185 -23.73 -10.19 -4.37
C ARG A 185 -23.66 -11.47 -5.19
N LYS A 186 -23.69 -11.35 -6.53
CA LYS A 186 -23.64 -12.49 -7.46
C LYS A 186 -22.29 -13.20 -7.44
N TRP A 187 -21.21 -12.48 -7.13
CA TRP A 187 -19.85 -13.03 -7.10
C TRP A 187 -19.73 -14.31 -6.26
N LYS A 188 -20.44 -14.39 -5.12
CA LYS A 188 -20.42 -15.56 -4.23
C LYS A 188 -20.80 -16.89 -4.91
N GLN A 189 -21.59 -16.82 -5.98
CA GLN A 189 -22.09 -17.98 -6.73
C GLN A 189 -21.61 -17.96 -8.20
N HIS A 190 -20.83 -16.95 -8.57
CA HIS A 190 -20.37 -16.78 -9.94
C HIS A 190 -19.18 -17.69 -10.20
N LYS A 191 -19.21 -18.39 -11.33
CA LYS A 191 -18.08 -19.18 -11.81
C LYS A 191 -17.44 -18.45 -12.98
N CYS A 192 -16.18 -18.10 -12.78
CA CYS A 192 -15.21 -17.98 -13.84
C CYS A 192 -14.83 -19.42 -14.25
#